data_AF-A0A6M4IJQ2-F1
#
_entry.id   AF-A0A6M4IJQ2-F1
#
_cell.length_a   1.000
_cell.length_b   1.000
_cell.length_c   1.000
_cell.angle_alpha   90.00
_cell.angle_beta   90.00
_cell.angle_gamma   90.00
#
_symmetry.space_group_name_H-M   'P 1'
#
loop_
_entity.id
_entity.type
_entity.pdbx_description
1 polymer ?
#
loop_
_entity_poly.entity_id
_entity_poly.type
_entity_poly.pdbx_seq_one_letter_code
_entity_poly.pdbx_strand_id
1 'polypeptide(L)'
;MTSTLQAFSLLVACALSLACARGPMASSAVRSAATDEVTSVALRESIDRSLQDVRRGADLEIVCVRVQMGDPPAAVLSALAESVPFALRPASACRIERGESSVFDRAQVVEAESGKRGVEIFAESLVFTSATTFTVRIGFFQHAAVSGRWVCAGRQGATGWTVDRCDDE
;
A
#
# COMPACT_ATOMS: atom_id res chain seq x y z
N MET A 1 28.29 57.83 41.85
CA MET A 1 27.63 56.58 42.26
C MET A 1 26.59 56.26 41.20
N THR A 2 26.95 55.42 40.25
CA THR A 2 26.24 55.20 38.98
C THR A 2 25.66 53.79 38.91
N SER A 3 24.38 53.75 38.54
CA SER A 3 23.68 52.77 37.69
C SER A 3 23.91 51.28 37.89
N THR A 4 22.84 50.57 38.30
CA THR A 4 22.55 49.20 37.86
C THR A 4 21.09 48.88 38.15
N LEU A 5 20.18 49.14 37.20
CA LEU A 5 18.81 48.60 37.20
C LEU A 5 18.21 48.74 35.78
N GLN A 6 18.79 48.00 34.82
CA GLN A 6 18.20 47.89 33.48
C GLN A 6 18.70 46.61 32.78
N ALA A 7 18.31 45.44 33.29
CA ALA A 7 18.71 44.18 32.66
C ALA A 7 17.72 43.02 32.88
N PHE A 8 16.42 43.28 33.02
CA PHE A 8 15.43 42.19 33.25
C PHE A 8 14.25 42.12 32.27
N SER A 9 14.18 42.96 31.25
CA SER A 9 13.01 43.00 30.34
C SER A 9 13.24 42.50 28.91
N LEU A 10 14.37 41.85 28.60
CA LEU A 10 14.69 41.44 27.21
C LEU A 10 14.66 39.93 26.94
N LEU A 11 14.48 39.08 27.96
CA LEU A 11 14.53 37.62 27.78
C LEU A 11 13.17 36.94 27.55
N VAL A 12 12.04 37.62 27.76
CA VAL A 12 10.70 37.03 27.56
C VAL A 12 10.18 37.25 26.13
N ALA A 13 10.75 38.17 25.35
CA ALA A 13 10.26 38.50 24.01
C ALA A 13 10.85 37.63 22.88
N CYS A 14 11.92 36.86 23.12
CA CYS A 14 12.55 36.01 22.08
C CYS A 14 12.03 34.55 22.05
N ALA A 15 11.22 34.12 23.03
CA ALA A 15 10.73 32.75 23.08
C ALA A 15 9.39 32.51 22.36
N LEU A 16 8.72 33.58 21.88
CA LEU A 16 7.43 33.49 21.19
C LEU A 16 7.50 33.63 19.66
N SER A 17 8.70 33.81 19.10
CA SER A 17 8.86 34.04 17.66
C SER A 17 9.28 32.81 16.86
N LEU A 18 9.44 31.64 17.50
CA LEU A 18 9.84 30.39 16.84
C LEU A 18 8.67 29.41 16.64
N ALA A 19 7.45 29.93 16.51
CA ALA A 19 6.24 29.14 16.32
C ALA A 19 5.52 29.44 14.99
N CYS A 20 6.22 29.86 13.93
CA CYS A 20 5.62 30.06 12.60
C CYS A 20 6.63 29.84 11.48
N ALA A 21 7.24 28.65 11.42
CA ALA A 21 8.01 28.24 10.23
C ALA A 21 7.94 26.73 9.94
N ARG A 22 6.96 26.01 10.49
CA ARG A 22 6.61 24.67 10.00
C ARG A 22 5.62 24.81 8.86
N GLY A 23 6.15 25.19 7.69
CA GLY A 23 5.46 25.12 6.42
C GLY A 23 5.05 23.68 6.04
N PRO A 24 4.41 23.50 4.88
CA PRO A 24 3.48 22.40 4.52
C PRO A 24 4.03 20.96 4.51
N MET A 25 5.30 20.74 4.85
CA MET A 25 5.92 19.41 4.87
C MET A 25 5.31 18.44 5.88
N ALA A 26 4.85 18.93 7.04
CA ALA A 26 4.22 18.06 8.03
C ALA A 26 2.87 17.50 7.54
N SER A 27 2.11 18.29 6.78
CA SER A 27 0.82 17.87 6.22
C SER A 27 0.99 16.85 5.09
N SER A 28 2.00 17.03 4.23
CA SER A 28 2.28 16.08 3.14
C SER A 28 2.88 14.77 3.66
N ALA A 29 3.80 14.81 4.63
CA ALA A 29 4.40 13.61 5.21
C ALA A 29 3.38 12.77 5.99
N VAL A 30 2.51 13.40 6.78
CA VAL A 30 1.44 12.70 7.50
C VAL A 30 0.41 12.11 6.54
N ARG A 31 0.05 12.84 5.47
CA ARG A 31 -0.84 12.32 4.42
C ARG A 31 -0.20 11.15 3.67
N SER A 32 1.10 11.21 3.39
CA SER A 32 1.85 10.12 2.75
C SER A 32 1.86 8.87 3.65
N ALA A 33 2.19 9.03 4.93
CA ALA A 33 2.21 7.92 5.89
C ALA A 33 0.82 7.28 6.06
N ALA A 34 -0.24 8.09 6.16
CA ALA A 34 -1.61 7.58 6.20
C ALA A 34 -2.01 6.87 4.89
N THR A 35 -1.52 7.36 3.74
CA THR A 35 -1.76 6.71 2.44
C THR A 35 -1.02 5.38 2.34
N ASP A 36 0.22 5.30 2.81
CA ASP A 36 1.02 4.07 2.83
C ASP A 36 0.43 3.02 3.78
N GLU A 37 -0.05 3.46 4.95
CA GLU A 37 -0.73 2.59 5.92
C GLU A 37 -2.04 2.02 5.35
N VAL A 38 -2.89 2.88 4.78
CA VAL A 38 -4.14 2.44 4.13
C VAL A 38 -3.85 1.52 2.96
N THR A 39 -2.84 1.83 2.14
CA THR A 39 -2.43 0.98 1.02
C THR A 39 -1.94 -0.39 1.50
N SER A 40 -1.18 -0.43 2.60
CA SER A 40 -0.70 -1.69 3.21
C SER A 40 -1.85 -2.53 3.74
N VAL A 41 -2.78 -1.91 4.47
CA VAL A 41 -3.96 -2.58 5.02
C VAL A 41 -4.85 -3.12 3.90
N ALA A 42 -5.11 -2.30 2.87
CA ALA A 42 -5.86 -2.71 1.70
C ALA A 42 -5.20 -3.89 0.99
N LEU A 43 -3.90 -3.78 0.67
CA LEU A 43 -3.16 -4.84 -0.03
C LEU A 43 -3.07 -6.13 0.77
N ARG A 44 -2.96 -6.06 2.10
CA ARG A 44 -2.95 -7.25 2.96
C ARG A 44 -4.25 -8.03 2.82
N GLU A 45 -5.37 -7.34 2.98
CA GLU A 45 -6.71 -7.92 2.79
C GLU A 45 -6.88 -8.44 1.35
N SER A 46 -6.37 -7.69 0.36
CA SER A 46 -6.36 -8.13 -1.05
C SER A 46 -5.65 -9.46 -1.23
N ILE A 47 -4.48 -9.61 -0.62
CA ILE A 47 -3.65 -10.80 -0.79
C ILE A 47 -4.38 -12.01 -0.22
N ASP A 48 -4.92 -11.89 0.99
CA ASP A 48 -5.64 -12.99 1.63
C ASP A 48 -6.86 -13.42 0.80
N ARG A 49 -7.67 -12.47 0.32
CA ARG A 49 -8.83 -12.77 -0.53
C ARG A 49 -8.43 -13.31 -1.90
N SER A 50 -7.49 -12.67 -2.59
CA SER A 50 -7.02 -13.11 -3.92
C SER A 50 -6.49 -14.55 -3.87
N LEU A 51 -5.74 -14.89 -2.83
CA LEU A 51 -5.15 -16.22 -2.70
C LEU A 51 -6.18 -17.30 -2.36
N GLN A 52 -7.33 -16.95 -1.78
CA GLN A 52 -8.45 -17.87 -1.63
C GLN A 52 -9.07 -18.20 -3.00
N ASP A 53 -9.27 -17.18 -3.85
CA ASP A 53 -9.86 -17.34 -5.18
C ASP A 53 -8.91 -18.04 -6.18
N VAL A 54 -7.59 -17.86 -6.01
CA VAL A 54 -6.59 -18.48 -6.89
C VAL A 54 -6.41 -19.99 -6.65
N ARG A 55 -7.05 -20.59 -5.63
CA ARG A 55 -6.88 -22.02 -5.34
C ARG A 55 -7.83 -22.93 -6.11
N ARG A 56 -7.33 -23.47 -7.23
CA ARG A 56 -7.23 -24.93 -7.48
C ARG A 56 -6.24 -25.25 -8.62
N GLY A 57 -5.13 -25.91 -8.26
CA GLY A 57 -4.22 -26.59 -9.20
C GLY A 57 -3.05 -25.78 -9.77
N ALA A 58 -2.71 -24.62 -9.18
CA ALA A 58 -1.55 -23.83 -9.60
C ALA A 58 -0.52 -23.73 -8.46
N ASP A 59 0.74 -24.05 -8.78
CA ASP A 59 1.89 -23.82 -7.90
C ASP A 59 2.26 -22.34 -7.98
N LEU A 60 1.73 -21.54 -7.05
CA LEU A 60 2.11 -20.14 -6.91
C LEU A 60 3.39 -20.01 -6.08
N GLU A 61 4.43 -19.44 -6.67
CA GLU A 61 5.71 -19.23 -5.97
C GLU A 61 5.95 -17.76 -5.60
N ILE A 62 5.34 -16.85 -6.35
CA ILE A 62 5.50 -15.40 -6.21
C ILE A 62 4.15 -14.67 -6.22
N VAL A 63 4.13 -13.50 -5.60
CA VAL A 63 3.04 -12.52 -5.74
C VAL A 63 3.65 -11.20 -6.17
N CYS A 64 3.30 -10.75 -7.36
CA CYS A 64 3.71 -9.47 -7.92
C CYS A 64 2.69 -8.41 -7.50
N VAL A 65 3.13 -7.34 -6.87
CA VAL A 65 2.27 -6.33 -6.27
C VAL A 65 2.36 -5.05 -7.07
N ARG A 66 1.21 -4.50 -7.46
CA ARG A 66 1.07 -3.20 -8.14
C ARG A 66 0.19 -2.27 -7.33
N VAL A 67 0.48 -0.98 -7.37
CA VAL A 67 -0.41 0.09 -6.91
C VAL A 67 -0.74 1.03 -8.07
N GLN A 68 -1.68 1.96 -7.88
CA GLN A 68 -2.19 2.84 -8.93
C GLN A 68 -1.09 3.59 -9.70
N MET A 69 0.02 3.90 -9.03
CA MET A 69 1.16 4.64 -9.58
C MET A 69 2.34 3.77 -10.03
N GLY A 70 2.16 2.45 -10.13
CA GLY A 70 3.23 1.50 -10.50
C GLY A 70 3.60 0.59 -9.33
N ASP A 71 4.87 0.56 -8.95
CA ASP A 71 5.32 -0.30 -7.86
C ASP A 71 4.91 0.23 -6.48
N PRO A 72 4.58 -0.67 -5.53
CA PRO A 72 4.37 -0.27 -4.14
C PRO A 72 5.66 0.28 -3.53
N PRO A 73 5.56 1.24 -2.58
CA PRO A 73 6.71 1.65 -1.77
C PRO A 73 7.35 0.45 -1.06
N ALA A 74 8.68 0.45 -0.93
CA ALA A 74 9.40 -0.66 -0.30
C ALA A 74 8.90 -0.98 1.12
N ALA A 75 8.50 0.03 1.90
CA ALA A 75 7.94 -0.14 3.23
C ALA A 75 6.63 -0.95 3.22
N VAL A 76 5.78 -0.76 2.20
CA VAL A 76 4.54 -1.52 2.01
C VAL A 76 4.86 -2.98 1.73
N LEU A 77 5.80 -3.26 0.81
CA LEU A 77 6.22 -4.63 0.52
C LEU A 77 6.81 -5.35 1.73
N SER A 78 7.68 -4.68 2.50
CA SER A 78 8.27 -5.25 3.71
C SER A 78 7.20 -5.58 4.76
N ALA A 79 6.25 -4.66 4.98
CA ALA A 79 5.15 -4.86 5.94
C ALA A 79 4.17 -5.98 5.51
N LEU A 80 4.07 -6.25 4.21
CA LEU A 80 3.28 -7.36 3.68
C LEU A 80 4.03 -8.70 3.76
N ALA A 81 5.34 -8.69 3.52
CA ALA A 81 6.18 -9.89 3.50
C ALA A 81 6.20 -10.61 4.86
N GLU A 82 6.10 -9.85 5.96
CA GLU A 82 5.97 -10.42 7.32
C GLU A 82 4.67 -11.21 7.53
N SER A 83 3.64 -10.95 6.72
CA SER A 83 2.31 -11.53 6.87
C SER A 83 1.97 -12.65 5.88
N VAL A 84 2.86 -12.99 4.93
CA VAL A 84 2.53 -13.94 3.85
C VAL A 84 3.65 -14.96 3.61
N PRO A 85 3.34 -16.21 3.25
CA PRO A 85 4.34 -17.26 3.02
C PRO A 85 4.95 -17.25 1.61
N PHE A 86 4.70 -16.21 0.81
CA PHE A 86 5.10 -16.11 -0.59
C PHE A 86 6.18 -15.05 -0.79
N ALA A 87 7.00 -15.21 -1.83
CA ALA A 87 7.89 -14.14 -2.24
C ALA A 87 7.08 -13.00 -2.85
N LEU A 88 7.08 -11.84 -2.18
CA LEU A 88 6.51 -10.62 -2.74
C LEU A 88 7.51 -9.94 -3.67
N ARG A 89 7.01 -9.45 -4.80
CA ARG A 89 7.79 -8.69 -5.79
C ARG A 89 7.04 -7.43 -6.21
N PRO A 90 7.73 -6.32 -6.50
CA PRO A 90 7.10 -5.22 -7.21
C PRO A 90 6.67 -5.67 -8.60
N ALA A 91 5.61 -5.08 -9.15
CA ALA A 91 5.10 -5.42 -10.47
C ALA A 91 6.13 -5.23 -11.58
N SER A 92 7.04 -4.26 -11.46
CA SER A 92 8.14 -4.06 -12.41
C SER A 92 9.14 -5.21 -12.49
N ALA A 93 9.25 -6.03 -11.44
CA ALA A 93 10.07 -7.24 -11.44
C ALA A 93 9.37 -8.42 -12.13
N CYS A 94 8.13 -8.25 -12.56
CA CYS A 94 7.31 -9.29 -13.16
C CYS A 94 6.89 -8.92 -14.58
N ARG A 95 6.69 -9.94 -15.41
CA ARG A 95 6.12 -9.80 -16.75
C ARG A 95 4.86 -10.65 -16.87
N ILE A 96 3.91 -10.15 -17.65
CA ILE A 96 2.73 -10.92 -18.03
C ILE A 96 3.03 -11.61 -19.36
N GLU A 97 3.23 -12.92 -19.32
CA GLU A 97 3.40 -13.77 -20.50
C GLU A 97 2.03 -14.17 -21.05
N ARG A 98 1.66 -13.64 -22.22
CA ARG A 98 0.49 -14.11 -22.96
C ARG A 98 0.85 -15.40 -23.69
N GLY A 99 0.77 -16.53 -23.00
CA GLY A 99 1.07 -17.83 -23.61
C GLY A 99 0.05 -18.22 -24.69
N GLU A 100 0.52 -18.71 -25.84
CA GLU A 100 -0.29 -19.38 -26.87
C GLU A 100 -0.50 -20.88 -26.60
N SER A 101 0.18 -21.49 -25.61
CA SER A 101 0.19 -22.95 -25.51
C SER A 101 0.23 -23.51 -24.09
N SER A 102 -0.65 -24.50 -23.91
CA SER A 102 -0.81 -25.47 -22.81
C SER A 102 -1.72 -25.09 -21.64
N VAL A 103 -2.81 -25.86 -21.55
CA VAL A 103 -3.92 -25.84 -20.58
C VAL A 103 -3.48 -26.22 -19.15
N PHE A 104 -2.19 -26.53 -18.95
CA PHE A 104 -1.67 -27.18 -17.76
C PHE A 104 -0.74 -26.30 -16.90
N ASP A 105 -0.16 -25.20 -17.43
CA ASP A 105 0.71 -24.24 -16.70
C ASP A 105 0.07 -22.86 -16.58
N ARG A 106 -0.83 -22.71 -15.60
CA ARG A 106 -1.88 -21.67 -15.60
C ARG A 106 -1.47 -20.27 -15.14
N ALA A 107 -0.27 -20.05 -14.61
CA ALA A 107 0.17 -18.72 -14.20
C ALA A 107 0.92 -18.01 -15.33
N GLN A 108 0.37 -16.88 -15.81
CA GLN A 108 0.97 -16.02 -16.83
C GLN A 108 1.88 -14.94 -16.23
N VAL A 109 1.84 -14.74 -14.92
CA VAL A 109 2.72 -13.79 -14.24
C VAL A 109 4.03 -14.48 -13.89
N VAL A 110 5.14 -13.95 -14.41
CA VAL A 110 6.47 -14.54 -14.28
C VAL A 110 7.46 -13.50 -13.75
N GLU A 111 8.20 -13.83 -12.68
CA GLU A 111 9.30 -12.99 -12.19
C GLU A 111 10.46 -13.01 -13.19
N ALA A 112 10.97 -11.83 -13.53
CA ALA A 112 11.99 -11.68 -14.56
C ALA A 112 13.31 -12.38 -14.19
N GLU A 113 13.73 -12.28 -12.93
CA GLU A 113 15.02 -12.78 -12.45
C GLU A 113 15.01 -14.29 -12.23
N SER A 114 13.99 -14.81 -11.54
CA SER A 114 13.95 -16.22 -11.12
C SER A 114 13.21 -17.13 -12.10
N GLY A 115 12.38 -16.57 -12.99
CA GLY A 115 11.47 -17.32 -13.85
C GLY A 115 10.30 -17.96 -13.12
N LYS A 116 10.15 -17.72 -11.81
CA LYS A 116 9.06 -18.26 -11.00
C LYS A 116 7.70 -17.74 -11.46
N ARG A 117 6.68 -18.58 -11.33
CA ARG A 117 5.32 -18.27 -11.76
C ARG A 117 4.42 -17.93 -10.58
N GLY A 118 3.47 -17.03 -10.81
CA GLY A 118 2.60 -16.57 -9.73
C GLY A 118 1.38 -15.79 -10.19
N VAL A 119 1.00 -14.83 -9.36
CA VAL A 119 -0.11 -13.90 -9.61
C VAL A 119 0.36 -12.46 -9.50
N GLU A 120 -0.32 -11.57 -10.19
CA GLU A 120 -0.29 -10.14 -9.92
C GLU A 120 -1.47 -9.80 -9.01
N ILE A 121 -1.22 -9.03 -7.96
CA ILE A 121 -2.24 -8.41 -7.11
C ILE A 121 -2.05 -6.91 -7.21
N PHE A 122 -3.14 -6.19 -7.43
CA PHE A 122 -3.08 -4.75 -7.71
C PHE A 122 -4.08 -3.95 -6.87
N ALA A 123 -3.71 -2.72 -6.54
CA ALA A 123 -4.59 -1.71 -5.95
C ALA A 123 -4.61 -0.45 -6.82
N GLU A 124 -5.75 -0.11 -7.42
CA GLU A 124 -5.81 0.86 -8.54
C GLU A 124 -6.51 2.16 -8.24
N SER A 125 -7.37 2.25 -7.22
CA SER A 125 -8.20 3.46 -7.03
C SER A 125 -8.47 3.70 -5.56
N LEU A 126 -7.41 4.03 -4.80
CA LEU A 126 -7.57 4.45 -3.41
C LEU A 126 -8.16 5.86 -3.37
N VAL A 127 -9.34 5.97 -2.78
CA VAL A 127 -10.09 7.22 -2.62
C VAL A 127 -10.45 7.39 -1.16
N PHE A 128 -9.97 8.46 -0.54
CA PHE A 128 -10.46 8.89 0.76
C PHE A 128 -11.82 9.57 0.59
N THR A 129 -12.88 8.95 1.11
CA THR A 129 -14.24 9.51 1.10
C THR A 129 -14.47 10.47 2.27
N SER A 130 -13.64 10.39 3.30
CA SER A 130 -13.53 11.36 4.39
C SER A 130 -12.13 11.31 5.01
N ALA A 131 -11.89 12.08 6.08
CA ALA A 131 -10.65 12.00 6.85
C ALA A 131 -10.42 10.62 7.51
N THR A 132 -11.49 9.83 7.71
CA THR A 132 -11.45 8.57 8.45
C THR A 132 -12.04 7.40 7.65
N THR A 133 -12.36 7.57 6.38
CA THR A 133 -12.95 6.51 5.53
C THR A 133 -12.32 6.50 4.15
N PHE A 134 -12.16 5.30 3.59
CA PHE A 134 -11.62 5.10 2.26
C PHE A 134 -12.38 4.02 1.49
N THR A 135 -12.25 4.07 0.16
CA THR A 135 -12.58 3.00 -0.76
C THR A 135 -11.39 2.70 -1.63
N VAL A 136 -11.17 1.44 -2.00
CA VAL A 136 -10.06 1.04 -2.87
C VAL A 136 -10.51 -0.06 -3.81
N ARG A 137 -10.28 0.14 -5.10
CA ARG A 137 -10.40 -0.92 -6.10
C ARG A 137 -9.15 -1.80 -6.06
N ILE A 138 -9.34 -3.09 -5.87
CA ILE A 138 -8.28 -4.08 -5.81
C ILE A 138 -8.65 -5.29 -6.66
N GLY A 139 -7.66 -6.09 -7.02
CA GLY A 139 -7.90 -7.31 -7.75
C GLY A 139 -6.64 -8.12 -7.94
N PHE A 140 -6.79 -9.21 -8.68
CA PHE A 140 -5.68 -10.07 -9.06
C PHE A 140 -5.78 -10.51 -10.51
N PHE A 141 -4.64 -10.91 -11.04
CA PHE A 141 -4.49 -11.52 -12.35
C PHE A 141 -3.52 -12.68 -12.26
N GLN A 142 -3.99 -13.90 -12.52
CA GLN A 142 -3.13 -15.07 -12.75
C GLN A 142 -3.07 -15.42 -14.24
N HIS A 143 -4.24 -15.52 -14.87
CA HIS A 143 -4.44 -15.69 -16.30
C HIS A 143 -5.87 -15.29 -16.69
N ALA A 144 -6.19 -15.26 -17.98
CA ALA A 144 -7.48 -14.75 -18.48
C ALA A 144 -8.74 -15.41 -17.89
N ALA A 145 -8.66 -16.66 -17.43
CA ALA A 145 -9.79 -17.36 -16.81
C ALA A 145 -9.73 -17.44 -15.28
N VAL A 146 -8.66 -16.91 -14.68
CA VAL A 146 -8.49 -16.80 -13.21
C VAL A 146 -7.95 -15.40 -12.93
N SER A 147 -8.89 -14.47 -12.90
CA SER A 147 -8.72 -13.07 -12.54
C SER A 147 -9.98 -12.60 -11.82
N GLY A 148 -9.84 -11.56 -11.00
CA GLY A 148 -10.94 -11.04 -10.20
C GLY A 148 -10.68 -9.61 -9.78
N ARG A 149 -11.76 -8.89 -9.50
CA ARG A 149 -11.71 -7.51 -9.03
C ARG A 149 -12.89 -7.22 -8.12
N TRP A 150 -12.64 -6.41 -7.12
CA TRP A 150 -13.65 -5.97 -6.15
C TRP A 150 -13.29 -4.60 -5.61
N VAL A 151 -14.25 -3.98 -4.93
CA VAL A 151 -14.05 -2.72 -4.22
C VAL A 151 -14.13 -2.99 -2.74
N CYS A 152 -13.09 -2.59 -2.00
CA CYS A 152 -13.11 -2.60 -0.54
C CYS A 152 -13.40 -1.22 0.02
N ALA A 153 -14.13 -1.20 1.12
CA ALA A 153 -14.35 -0.02 1.93
C ALA A 153 -13.74 -0.25 3.32
N GLY A 154 -13.16 0.81 3.88
CA GLY A 154 -12.56 0.75 5.19
C GLY A 154 -12.57 2.08 5.91
N ARG A 155 -12.15 2.04 7.17
CA ARG A 155 -12.16 3.19 8.07
C ARG A 155 -11.03 3.18 9.07
N GLN A 156 -10.76 4.35 9.62
CA GLN A 156 -9.86 4.54 10.74
C GLN A 156 -10.58 4.25 12.05
N GLY A 157 -10.09 3.25 12.79
CA GLY A 157 -10.51 2.92 14.15
C GLY A 157 -9.52 3.42 15.20
N ALA A 158 -9.76 3.06 16.46
CA ALA A 158 -8.88 3.43 17.58
C ALA A 158 -7.47 2.80 17.48
N THR A 159 -7.34 1.67 16.78
CA THR A 159 -6.11 0.88 16.66
C THR A 159 -5.41 1.06 15.30
N GLY A 160 -5.92 1.92 14.42
CA GLY A 160 -5.39 2.12 13.07
C GLY A 160 -6.45 1.95 11.98
N TRP A 161 -6.02 1.90 10.72
CA TRP A 161 -6.89 1.67 9.57
C TRP A 161 -7.28 0.19 9.44
N THR A 162 -8.51 -0.06 9.00
CA THR A 162 -9.07 -1.40 8.81
C THR A 162 -9.92 -1.46 7.54
N VAL A 163 -9.96 -2.61 6.88
CA VAL A 163 -10.94 -2.91 5.84
C VAL A 163 -12.20 -3.46 6.52
N ASP A 164 -13.36 -2.85 6.27
CA ASP A 164 -14.63 -3.28 6.87
C ASP A 164 -15.36 -4.30 5.97
N ARG A 165 -15.29 -4.12 4.64
CA ARG A 165 -15.97 -4.98 3.66
C ARG A 165 -15.32 -4.89 2.28
N CYS A 166 -15.55 -5.92 1.47
CA CYS A 166 -15.16 -5.96 0.07
C CYS A 166 -16.28 -6.58 -0.78
N ASP A 167 -16.70 -5.87 -1.82
CA ASP A 167 -17.83 -6.22 -2.68
C ASP A 167 -17.33 -6.46 -4.11
N ASP A 168 -17.76 -7.56 -4.75
CA ASP A 168 -17.39 -7.91 -6.13
C ASP A 168 -17.87 -6.84 -7.13
N GLU A 169 -17.09 -6.61 -8.20
CA GLU A 169 -17.47 -5.73 -9.32
C GLU A 169 -18.13 -6.49 -10.49
#